data_AF-A0A0A8HW56-F1
#
_entry.id   AF-A0A0A8HW56-F1
#
_cell.length_a   1.000
_cell.length_b   1.000
_cell.length_c   1.000
_cell.angle_alpha   90.00
_cell.angle_beta   90.00
_cell.angle_gamma   90.00
#
_symmetry.space_group_name_H-M   'P 1'
#
loop_
_entity.id
_entity.type
_entity.pdbx_description
1 polymer ?
#
loop_
_entity_poly.entity_id
_entity_poly.type
_entity_poly.pdbx_seq_one_letter_code
_entity_poly.pdbx_strand_id
1 'polypeptide(L)'
;MKKILFISLFAAAALNAEILVYGPGGPAPVLKELAKQFEEKYGEKVTINAGPTPKWIKQAKMDADIIYSGNTSMMDGFIKAMPKQIKIQDVQVLNARGSGMIVRANNPKKIKKFEDLLKDGVSVMVVDGAGQVGLYEDMALKTGKIENLEKLRKNIKVYAKNSKAAVDEWKNNPNIDALIIWTHWIKAVGEKENKFIKADKSSIIYRAAEIVPTQKGLKNPKVAEFIDFTQSKEAQKVWEKEGWLAK
;
A
#
# COMPACT_ATOMS: atom_id res chain seq x y z
N MET A 1 70.45 -11.48 2.96
CA MET A 1 69.17 -11.83 3.61
C MET A 1 68.12 -10.78 3.22
N LYS A 2 67.23 -11.10 2.27
CA LYS A 2 66.17 -10.18 1.81
C LYS A 2 64.98 -10.26 2.77
N LYS A 3 64.65 -9.17 3.46
CA LYS A 3 63.42 -9.05 4.27
C LYS A 3 62.24 -8.80 3.33
N ILE A 4 61.32 -9.75 3.23
CA ILE A 4 60.03 -9.58 2.55
C ILE A 4 59.06 -8.99 3.58
N LEU A 5 58.63 -7.76 3.33
CA LEU A 5 57.62 -7.07 4.13
C LEU A 5 56.24 -7.51 3.61
N PHE A 6 55.53 -8.33 4.38
CA PHE A 6 54.12 -8.64 4.11
C PHE A 6 53.27 -7.45 4.59
N ILE A 7 52.70 -6.71 3.64
CA ILE A 7 51.64 -5.73 3.91
C ILE A 7 50.32 -6.48 3.83
N SER A 8 49.71 -6.75 4.99
CA SER A 8 48.36 -7.27 5.10
C SER A 8 47.35 -6.14 4.90
N LEU A 9 46.69 -6.12 3.73
CA LEU A 9 45.51 -5.29 3.50
C LEU A 9 44.33 -5.86 4.30
N PHE A 10 44.00 -5.24 5.44
CA PHE A 10 42.70 -5.47 6.07
C PHE A 10 41.64 -4.69 5.28
N ALA A 11 40.92 -5.37 4.40
CA ALA A 11 39.64 -4.87 3.91
C ALA A 11 38.64 -4.94 5.08
N ALA A 12 38.41 -3.81 5.75
CA ALA A 12 37.30 -3.68 6.68
C ALA A 12 36.01 -3.78 5.86
N ALA A 13 35.40 -4.97 5.84
CA ALA A 13 34.01 -5.09 5.43
C ALA A 13 33.19 -4.31 6.46
N ALA A 14 32.80 -3.08 6.12
CA ALA A 14 31.78 -2.38 6.86
C ALA A 14 30.54 -3.27 6.83
N LEU A 15 30.20 -3.89 7.96
CA LEU A 15 28.86 -4.44 8.15
C LEU A 15 27.91 -3.25 8.11
N ASN A 16 27.44 -2.91 6.92
CA ASN A 16 26.37 -1.94 6.78
C ASN A 16 25.13 -2.54 7.43
N ALA A 17 24.67 -1.88 8.49
CA ALA A 17 23.48 -2.29 9.21
C ALA A 17 22.28 -2.18 8.26
N GLU A 18 21.62 -3.31 8.03
CA GLU A 18 20.41 -3.43 7.22
C GLU A 18 19.33 -2.39 7.64
N ILE A 19 18.73 -1.72 6.66
CA ILE A 19 17.61 -0.79 6.89
C ILE A 19 16.33 -1.60 7.01
N LEU A 20 15.65 -1.50 8.15
CA LEU A 20 14.42 -2.23 8.42
C LEU A 20 13.19 -1.33 8.22
N VAL A 21 12.37 -1.70 7.24
CA VAL A 21 11.16 -0.97 6.83
C VAL A 21 9.92 -1.79 7.18
N TYR A 22 8.92 -1.18 7.81
CA TYR A 22 7.68 -1.86 8.22
C TYR A 22 6.42 -1.17 7.71
N GLY A 23 5.40 -1.95 7.32
CA GLY A 23 4.13 -1.38 6.90
C GLY A 23 3.10 -2.38 6.35
N PRO A 24 1.99 -1.90 5.78
CA PRO A 24 0.91 -2.74 5.28
C PRO A 24 1.22 -3.37 3.91
N GLY A 25 0.44 -4.36 3.50
CA GLY A 25 0.63 -5.07 2.24
C GLY A 25 0.41 -4.25 0.96
N GLY A 26 -0.36 -3.15 1.00
CA GLY A 26 -0.74 -2.39 -0.19
C GLY A 26 0.45 -1.81 -0.98
N PRO A 27 1.25 -0.90 -0.39
CA PRO A 27 2.45 -0.34 -1.04
C PRO A 27 3.64 -1.32 -1.13
N ALA A 28 3.55 -2.49 -0.49
CA ALA A 28 4.68 -3.40 -0.32
C ALA A 28 5.31 -3.92 -1.63
N PRO A 29 4.55 -4.25 -2.71
CA PRO A 29 5.15 -4.68 -3.97
C PRO A 29 6.11 -3.62 -4.54
N VAL A 30 5.70 -2.35 -4.53
CA VAL A 30 6.53 -1.23 -4.99
C VAL A 30 7.78 -1.10 -4.13
N LEU A 31 7.61 -1.02 -2.79
CA LEU A 31 8.75 -0.82 -1.90
C LEU A 31 9.74 -1.98 -1.92
N LYS A 32 9.29 -3.22 -2.17
CA LYS A 32 10.18 -4.38 -2.34
C LYS A 32 10.99 -4.31 -3.63
N GLU A 33 10.37 -3.90 -4.74
CA GLU A 33 11.07 -3.72 -6.00
C GLU A 33 12.08 -2.57 -5.90
N LEU A 34 11.71 -1.46 -5.26
CA LEU A 34 12.61 -0.32 -5.02
C LEU A 34 13.73 -0.64 -4.03
N ALA A 35 13.47 -1.42 -2.97
CA ALA A 35 14.51 -1.90 -2.07
C ALA A 35 15.57 -2.71 -2.80
N LYS A 36 15.15 -3.62 -3.70
CA LYS A 36 16.07 -4.40 -4.53
C LYS A 36 16.91 -3.50 -5.45
N GLN A 37 16.28 -2.54 -6.14
CA GLN A 37 16.99 -1.61 -7.01
C GLN A 37 17.96 -0.70 -6.24
N PHE A 38 17.59 -0.30 -5.01
CA PHE A 38 18.46 0.49 -4.13
C PHE A 38 19.68 -0.31 -3.69
N GLU A 39 19.49 -1.57 -3.30
CA GLU A 39 20.58 -2.48 -2.93
C GLU A 39 21.54 -2.71 -4.12
N GLU A 40 21.01 -2.97 -5.31
CA GLU A 40 21.81 -3.11 -6.54
C GLU A 40 22.63 -1.86 -6.88
N LYS A 41 22.08 -0.67 -6.60
CA LYS A 41 22.70 0.62 -6.96
C LYS A 41 23.69 1.14 -5.92
N TYR A 42 23.41 0.93 -4.64
CA TYR A 42 24.15 1.56 -3.53
C TYR A 42 24.83 0.56 -2.60
N GLY A 43 24.60 -0.74 -2.77
CA GLY A 43 25.17 -1.79 -1.91
C GLY A 43 24.56 -1.86 -0.51
N GLU A 44 23.43 -1.18 -0.29
CA GLU A 44 22.76 -1.08 1.01
C GLU A 44 21.51 -1.96 1.04
N LYS A 45 21.49 -2.92 1.97
CA LYS A 45 20.36 -3.84 2.11
C LYS A 45 19.19 -3.15 2.79
N VAL A 46 18.01 -3.22 2.15
CA VAL A 46 16.75 -2.69 2.69
C VAL A 46 15.72 -3.83 2.77
N THR A 47 15.25 -4.13 3.97
CA THR A 47 14.27 -5.22 4.17
C THR A 47 12.87 -4.66 4.44
N ILE A 48 11.93 -5.04 3.58
CA ILE A 48 10.51 -4.64 3.66
C ILE A 48 9.68 -5.70 4.40
N ASN A 49 9.40 -5.44 5.67
CA ASN A 49 8.55 -6.24 6.55
C ASN A 49 7.07 -5.83 6.39
N ALA A 50 6.39 -6.46 5.43
CA ALA A 50 5.02 -6.12 5.07
C ALA A 50 3.98 -7.11 5.61
N GLY A 51 2.87 -6.61 6.15
CA GLY A 51 1.73 -7.45 6.54
C GLY A 51 0.68 -6.73 7.38
N PRO A 52 -0.29 -7.47 7.96
CA PRO A 52 -1.20 -6.92 8.97
C PRO A 52 -0.43 -6.33 10.15
N THR A 53 -0.78 -5.11 10.57
CA THR A 53 -0.10 -4.37 11.66
C THR A 53 0.19 -5.19 12.91
N PRO A 54 -0.74 -6.01 13.45
CA PRO A 54 -0.48 -6.81 14.65
C PRO A 54 0.69 -7.78 14.52
N LYS A 55 1.05 -8.20 13.30
CA LYS A 55 2.16 -9.14 13.06
C LYS A 55 3.54 -8.51 13.18
N TRP A 56 3.66 -7.18 13.08
CA TRP A 56 4.96 -6.54 12.98
C TRP A 56 5.16 -5.33 13.91
N ILE A 57 4.09 -4.70 14.41
CA ILE A 57 4.21 -3.44 15.17
C ILE A 57 5.03 -3.57 16.46
N LYS A 58 4.99 -4.74 17.12
CA LYS A 58 5.81 -4.99 18.31
C LYS A 58 7.31 -4.94 17.97
N GLN A 59 7.70 -5.54 16.85
CA GLN A 59 9.08 -5.53 16.37
C GLN A 59 9.49 -4.13 15.95
N ALA A 60 8.66 -3.47 15.12
CA ALA A 60 8.93 -2.13 14.62
C ALA A 60 9.15 -1.08 15.72
N LYS A 61 8.50 -1.22 16.89
CA LYS A 61 8.76 -0.36 18.07
C LYS A 61 10.18 -0.45 18.60
N MET A 62 10.88 -1.55 18.34
CA MET A 62 12.23 -1.83 18.81
C MET A 62 13.29 -1.46 17.77
N ASP A 63 13.05 -1.77 16.50
CA ASP A 63 14.11 -1.78 15.49
C ASP A 63 13.76 -1.11 14.16
N ALA A 64 12.55 -0.59 13.94
CA ALA A 64 12.22 0.02 12.67
C ALA A 64 13.11 1.23 12.40
N ASP A 65 13.67 1.31 11.20
CA ASP A 65 14.31 2.51 10.67
C ASP A 65 13.29 3.37 9.92
N ILE A 66 12.32 2.72 9.26
CA ILE A 66 11.28 3.38 8.46
C ILE A 66 9.93 2.71 8.70
N ILE A 67 8.88 3.52 8.81
CA ILE A 67 7.49 3.07 8.75
C ILE A 67 6.84 3.61 7.47
N TYR A 68 6.05 2.79 6.80
CA TYR A 68 5.20 3.25 5.70
C TYR A 68 3.73 2.89 5.94
N SER A 69 2.83 3.69 5.38
CA SER A 69 1.39 3.53 5.48
C SER A 69 0.75 3.34 4.11
N GLY A 70 -0.45 2.77 4.11
CA GLY A 70 -1.31 2.71 2.94
C GLY A 70 -2.34 3.82 2.88
N ASN A 71 -2.42 4.72 3.86
CA ASN A 71 -3.21 5.96 3.89
C ASN A 71 -2.88 6.77 5.14
N THR A 72 -3.26 8.05 5.11
CA THR A 72 -3.06 9.00 6.21
C THR A 72 -3.62 8.51 7.54
N SER A 73 -4.84 7.98 7.57
CA SER A 73 -5.42 7.44 8.80
C SER A 73 -4.60 6.27 9.41
N MET A 74 -3.96 5.42 8.59
CA MET A 74 -3.01 4.43 9.10
C MET A 74 -1.73 5.06 9.63
N MET A 75 -1.18 6.07 8.95
CA MET A 75 -0.01 6.78 9.44
C MET A 75 -0.28 7.48 10.78
N ASP A 76 -1.43 8.15 10.91
CA ASP A 76 -1.88 8.75 12.17
C ASP A 76 -1.97 7.70 13.28
N GLY A 77 -2.46 6.50 12.96
CA GLY A 77 -2.45 5.35 13.86
C GLY A 77 -1.04 4.93 14.29
N PHE A 78 -0.09 4.90 13.36
CA PHE A 78 1.31 4.57 13.66
C PHE A 78 2.00 5.65 14.49
N ILE A 79 1.76 6.93 14.20
CA ILE A 79 2.24 8.06 15.01
C ILE A 79 1.76 7.91 16.46
N LYS A 80 0.46 7.64 16.67
CA LYS A 80 -0.11 7.40 18.00
C LYS A 80 0.46 6.16 18.68
N ALA A 81 0.74 5.11 17.91
CA ALA A 81 1.29 3.85 18.45
C ALA A 81 2.79 3.93 18.76
N MET A 82 3.53 4.84 18.13
CA MET A 82 4.99 4.98 18.19
C MET A 82 5.45 6.43 18.46
N PRO A 83 4.90 7.13 19.48
CA PRO A 83 5.08 8.58 19.63
C PRO A 83 6.51 9.02 19.96
N LYS A 84 7.35 8.10 20.46
CA LYS A 84 8.79 8.35 20.70
C LYS A 84 9.65 8.14 19.46
N GLN A 85 9.12 7.44 18.45
CA GLN A 85 9.87 7.05 17.25
C GLN A 85 9.46 7.86 16.02
N ILE A 86 8.18 8.24 15.90
CA ILE A 86 7.67 8.93 14.72
C ILE A 86 7.29 10.36 15.08
N LYS A 87 7.78 11.32 14.28
CA LYS A 87 7.40 12.73 14.37
C LYS A 87 6.52 13.08 13.16
N ILE A 88 5.45 13.82 13.40
CA ILE A 88 4.45 14.17 12.37
C ILE A 88 5.10 14.96 11.22
N GLN A 89 6.02 15.88 11.55
CA GLN A 89 6.71 16.71 10.57
C GLN A 89 7.64 15.94 9.63
N ASP A 90 8.02 14.71 9.98
CA ASP A 90 8.92 13.88 9.17
C ASP A 90 8.16 13.00 8.16
N VAL A 91 6.82 13.02 8.19
CA VAL A 91 5.98 12.23 7.29
C VAL A 91 6.05 12.80 5.88
N GLN A 92 6.37 11.93 4.93
CA GLN A 92 6.40 12.25 3.51
C GLN A 92 5.31 11.46 2.78
N VAL A 93 4.56 12.16 1.93
CA VAL A 93 3.60 11.54 1.02
C VAL A 93 4.37 10.94 -0.14
N LEU A 94 4.21 9.65 -0.43
CA LEU A 94 4.88 8.97 -1.55
C LEU A 94 4.09 9.18 -2.85
N ASN A 95 3.01 8.44 -3.02
CA ASN A 95 2.16 8.42 -4.21
C ASN A 95 0.71 8.14 -3.82
N ALA A 96 -0.23 8.42 -4.72
CA ALA A 96 -1.65 8.18 -4.49
C ALA A 96 -2.20 7.08 -5.40
N ARG A 97 -3.33 6.49 -5.04
CA ARG A 97 -4.10 5.62 -5.92
C ARG A 97 -5.58 5.93 -5.86
N GLY A 98 -6.26 5.74 -6.98
CA GLY A 98 -7.70 5.91 -7.09
C GLY A 98 -8.46 4.66 -6.65
N SER A 99 -9.64 4.86 -6.08
CA SER A 99 -10.61 3.80 -5.86
C SER A 99 -11.27 3.35 -7.17
N GLY A 100 -11.90 2.18 -7.11
CA GLY A 100 -12.70 1.63 -8.17
C GLY A 100 -13.35 0.35 -7.71
N MET A 101 -13.69 -0.50 -8.67
CA MET A 101 -14.23 -1.83 -8.39
C MET A 101 -13.62 -2.89 -9.28
N ILE A 102 -13.34 -4.04 -8.68
CA ILE A 102 -13.06 -5.27 -9.41
C ILE A 102 -14.40 -5.93 -9.74
N VAL A 103 -14.57 -6.34 -10.99
CA VAL A 103 -15.70 -7.14 -11.47
C VAL A 103 -15.20 -8.40 -12.16
N ARG A 104 -16.06 -9.42 -12.26
CA ARG A 104 -15.74 -10.65 -13.02
C ARG A 104 -15.54 -10.33 -14.50
N ALA A 105 -14.70 -11.10 -15.21
CA ALA A 105 -14.41 -10.87 -16.62
C ALA A 105 -15.68 -10.91 -17.51
N ASN A 106 -16.59 -11.84 -17.22
CA ASN A 106 -17.88 -11.97 -17.90
C ASN A 106 -18.87 -10.85 -17.54
N ASN A 107 -18.71 -10.21 -16.37
CA ASN A 107 -19.47 -9.05 -15.89
C ASN A 107 -20.99 -9.15 -16.17
N PRO A 108 -21.70 -10.13 -15.59
CA PRO A 108 -23.09 -10.43 -15.93
C PRO A 108 -24.05 -9.25 -15.65
N LYS A 109 -23.72 -8.40 -14.67
CA LYS A 109 -24.48 -7.20 -14.31
C LYS A 109 -24.15 -5.98 -15.19
N LYS A 110 -23.23 -6.13 -16.17
CA LYS A 110 -22.80 -5.06 -17.09
C LYS A 110 -22.34 -3.79 -16.36
N ILE A 111 -21.66 -3.95 -15.23
CA ILE A 111 -21.14 -2.83 -14.42
C ILE A 111 -20.06 -2.11 -15.22
N LYS A 112 -20.18 -0.79 -15.35
CA LYS A 112 -19.22 0.07 -16.08
C LYS A 112 -18.77 1.27 -15.26
N LYS A 113 -19.49 1.60 -14.19
CA LYS A 113 -19.22 2.75 -13.32
C LYS A 113 -19.81 2.52 -11.92
N PHE A 114 -19.50 3.41 -10.99
CA PHE A 114 -19.94 3.29 -9.60
C PHE A 114 -21.46 3.27 -9.44
N GLU A 115 -22.21 4.06 -10.22
CA GLU A 115 -23.67 4.13 -10.12
C GLU A 115 -24.36 2.80 -10.48
N ASP A 116 -23.69 1.94 -11.26
CA ASP A 116 -24.22 0.61 -11.55
C ASP A 116 -24.26 -0.27 -10.29
N LEU A 117 -23.41 -0.01 -9.30
CA LEU A 117 -23.45 -0.69 -8.00
C LEU A 117 -24.67 -0.34 -7.15
N LEU A 118 -25.42 0.71 -7.53
CA LEU A 118 -26.60 1.19 -6.83
C LEU A 118 -27.90 0.58 -7.36
N LYS A 119 -27.84 -0.23 -8.42
CA LYS A 119 -28.99 -0.91 -9.00
C LYS A 119 -29.40 -2.11 -8.15
N ASP A 120 -30.69 -2.40 -8.09
CA ASP A 120 -31.19 -3.53 -7.32
C ASP A 120 -30.61 -4.87 -7.81
N GLY A 121 -30.32 -5.75 -6.87
CA GLY A 121 -29.82 -7.10 -7.17
C GLY A 121 -28.36 -7.16 -7.61
N VAL A 122 -27.55 -6.12 -7.35
CA VAL A 122 -26.09 -6.17 -7.45
C VAL A 122 -25.52 -6.56 -6.08
N SER A 123 -24.68 -7.59 -6.06
CA SER A 123 -23.99 -8.05 -4.85
C SER A 123 -22.61 -7.41 -4.73
N VAL A 124 -22.44 -6.53 -3.74
CA VAL A 124 -21.20 -5.77 -3.53
C VAL A 124 -20.44 -6.29 -2.31
N MET A 125 -19.13 -6.38 -2.43
CA MET A 125 -18.20 -6.53 -1.32
C MET A 125 -17.42 -5.25 -1.09
N VAL A 126 -17.24 -4.90 0.18
CA VAL A 126 -16.41 -3.77 0.63
C VAL A 126 -15.35 -4.24 1.60
N VAL A 127 -14.31 -3.45 1.80
CA VAL A 127 -13.24 -3.71 2.76
C VAL A 127 -13.33 -2.73 3.92
N ASP A 128 -13.49 -3.25 5.13
CA ASP A 128 -13.53 -2.48 6.38
C ASP A 128 -12.23 -2.67 7.17
N GLY A 129 -11.14 -2.13 6.61
CA GLY A 129 -9.80 -2.26 7.17
C GLY A 129 -8.73 -1.93 6.14
N ALA A 130 -7.45 -2.09 6.50
CA ALA A 130 -6.31 -1.89 5.60
C ALA A 130 -6.36 -0.56 4.80
N GLY A 131 -6.79 0.52 5.45
CA GLY A 131 -6.92 1.84 4.82
C GLY A 131 -8.11 2.00 3.89
N GLN A 132 -9.14 1.17 4.04
CA GLN A 132 -10.39 1.23 3.27
C GLN A 132 -11.62 1.47 4.14
N VAL A 133 -11.46 1.60 5.46
CA VAL A 133 -12.52 2.04 6.37
C VAL A 133 -13.14 3.33 5.82
N GLY A 134 -14.47 3.34 5.71
CA GLY A 134 -15.26 4.44 5.16
C GLY A 134 -15.21 4.60 3.63
N LEU A 135 -14.40 3.83 2.89
CA LEU A 135 -14.17 4.08 1.46
C LEU A 135 -15.46 4.04 0.63
N TYR A 136 -16.31 3.02 0.83
CA TYR A 136 -17.55 2.90 0.07
C TYR A 136 -18.53 4.05 0.37
N GLU A 137 -18.51 4.56 1.60
CA GLU A 137 -19.33 5.68 2.05
C GLU A 137 -18.81 6.99 1.44
N ASP A 138 -17.50 7.23 1.54
CA ASP A 138 -16.83 8.37 0.89
C ASP A 138 -17.15 8.41 -0.61
N MET A 139 -17.11 7.26 -1.28
CA MET A 139 -17.45 7.15 -2.71
C MET A 139 -18.94 7.44 -2.98
N ALA A 140 -19.85 6.88 -2.16
CA ALA A 140 -21.29 7.05 -2.34
C ALA A 140 -21.76 8.49 -2.10
N LEU A 141 -21.20 9.13 -1.07
CA LEU A 141 -21.58 10.45 -0.59
C LEU A 141 -20.73 11.59 -1.15
N LYS A 142 -19.78 11.30 -2.05
CA LYS A 142 -18.88 12.31 -2.62
C LYS A 142 -19.59 13.55 -3.19
N THR A 143 -20.82 13.38 -3.68
CA THR A 143 -21.65 14.47 -4.25
C THR A 143 -22.78 14.95 -3.32
N GLY A 144 -22.82 14.48 -2.07
CA GLY A 144 -23.86 14.83 -1.10
C GLY A 144 -25.21 14.12 -1.29
N LYS A 145 -25.32 13.18 -2.23
CA LYS A 145 -26.57 12.43 -2.49
C LYS A 145 -26.72 11.25 -1.53
N ILE A 146 -27.53 11.43 -0.49
CA ILE A 146 -27.73 10.45 0.58
C ILE A 146 -28.29 9.13 0.04
N GLU A 147 -29.16 9.18 -0.96
CA GLU A 147 -29.82 8.02 -1.57
C GLU A 147 -28.82 7.03 -2.17
N ASN A 148 -27.63 7.50 -2.58
CA ASN A 148 -26.57 6.63 -3.07
C ASN A 148 -26.09 5.67 -1.97
N LEU A 149 -25.89 6.18 -0.75
CA LEU A 149 -25.44 5.34 0.36
C LEU A 149 -26.54 4.35 0.79
N GLU A 150 -27.80 4.80 0.82
CA GLU A 150 -28.94 3.93 1.12
C GLU A 150 -29.03 2.75 0.15
N LYS A 151 -28.91 3.02 -1.15
CA LYS A 151 -28.93 1.99 -2.20
C LYS A 151 -27.71 1.08 -2.11
N LEU A 152 -26.52 1.65 -1.95
CA LEU A 152 -25.30 0.85 -1.83
C LEU A 152 -25.35 -0.08 -0.63
N ARG A 153 -25.82 0.39 0.54
CA ARG A 153 -25.93 -0.44 1.75
C ARG A 153 -26.82 -1.67 1.55
N LYS A 154 -27.92 -1.57 0.80
CA LYS A 154 -28.79 -2.71 0.46
C LYS A 154 -28.07 -3.76 -0.40
N ASN A 155 -27.10 -3.32 -1.20
CA ASN A 155 -26.33 -4.13 -2.13
C ASN A 155 -25.06 -4.73 -1.51
N ILE A 156 -24.54 -4.19 -0.41
CA ILE A 156 -23.38 -4.77 0.28
C ILE A 156 -23.77 -6.09 0.94
N LYS A 157 -23.12 -7.18 0.52
CA LYS A 157 -23.32 -8.54 1.07
C LYS A 157 -22.17 -8.98 1.97
N VAL A 158 -20.99 -8.40 1.79
CA VAL A 158 -19.79 -8.77 2.54
C VAL A 158 -18.98 -7.55 2.97
N TYR A 159 -18.59 -7.54 4.24
CA TYR A 159 -17.60 -6.62 4.82
C TYR A 159 -16.32 -7.41 5.13
N ALA A 160 -15.33 -7.33 4.24
CA ALA A 160 -14.05 -8.01 4.44
C ALA A 160 -13.16 -7.22 5.41
N LYS A 161 -12.53 -7.91 6.38
CA LYS A 161 -11.70 -7.27 7.42
C LYS A 161 -10.43 -6.58 6.91
N ASN A 162 -9.94 -6.97 5.74
CA ASN A 162 -8.76 -6.40 5.08
C ASN A 162 -8.71 -6.89 3.62
N SER A 163 -7.80 -6.33 2.82
CA SER A 163 -7.67 -6.67 1.40
C SER A 163 -7.33 -8.14 1.14
N LYS A 164 -6.52 -8.79 1.99
CA LYS A 164 -6.19 -10.22 1.83
C LYS A 164 -7.46 -11.08 1.97
N ALA A 165 -8.25 -10.82 3.01
CA ALA A 165 -9.52 -11.49 3.22
C ALA A 165 -10.51 -11.22 2.07
N ALA A 166 -10.53 -9.98 1.53
CA ALA A 166 -11.37 -9.64 0.39
C ALA A 166 -10.96 -10.40 -0.89
N VAL A 167 -9.65 -10.55 -1.14
CA VAL A 167 -9.13 -11.35 -2.28
C VAL A 167 -9.50 -12.83 -2.13
N ASP A 168 -9.34 -13.38 -0.92
CA ASP A 168 -9.65 -14.78 -0.67
C ASP A 168 -11.17 -15.04 -0.84
N GLU A 169 -12.01 -14.17 -0.28
CA GLU A 169 -13.47 -14.22 -0.45
C GLU A 169 -13.85 -14.08 -1.93
N TRP A 170 -13.26 -13.13 -2.66
CA TRP A 170 -13.52 -12.92 -4.07
C TRP A 170 -13.23 -14.18 -4.90
N LYS A 171 -12.16 -14.90 -4.59
CA LYS A 171 -11.80 -16.13 -5.32
C LYS A 171 -12.75 -17.28 -5.03
N ASN A 172 -13.30 -17.34 -3.82
CA ASN A 172 -14.11 -18.47 -3.35
C ASN A 172 -15.63 -18.24 -3.48
N ASN A 173 -16.07 -17.00 -3.67
CA ASN A 173 -17.49 -16.66 -3.70
C ASN A 173 -17.90 -16.02 -5.04
N PRO A 174 -18.42 -16.81 -6.01
CA PRO A 174 -18.81 -16.30 -7.32
C PRO A 174 -20.08 -15.42 -7.30
N ASN A 175 -20.80 -15.37 -6.18
CA ASN A 175 -22.06 -14.61 -6.06
C ASN A 175 -21.85 -13.10 -5.82
N ILE A 176 -20.60 -12.66 -5.69
CA ILE A 176 -20.23 -11.25 -5.56
C ILE A 176 -19.97 -10.69 -6.97
N ASP A 177 -20.73 -9.66 -7.34
CA ASP A 177 -20.66 -9.01 -8.65
C ASP A 177 -19.54 -7.98 -8.71
N ALA A 178 -19.27 -7.29 -7.59
CA ALA A 178 -18.27 -6.24 -7.51
C ALA A 178 -17.57 -6.17 -6.15
N LEU A 179 -16.27 -5.91 -6.16
CA LEU A 179 -15.45 -5.60 -4.99
C LEU A 179 -14.95 -4.16 -5.08
N ILE A 180 -15.39 -3.27 -4.18
CA ILE A 180 -14.84 -1.91 -4.06
C ILE A 180 -13.45 -2.01 -3.42
N ILE A 181 -12.42 -1.57 -4.15
CA ILE A 181 -11.00 -1.69 -3.74
C ILE A 181 -10.09 -0.75 -4.56
N TRP A 182 -8.78 -0.80 -4.31
CA TRP A 182 -7.74 -0.06 -5.04
C TRP A 182 -7.25 -0.79 -6.30
N THR A 183 -6.84 -0.04 -7.32
CA THR A 183 -6.38 -0.54 -8.64
C THR A 183 -5.37 -1.68 -8.55
N HIS A 184 -4.35 -1.55 -7.70
CA HIS A 184 -3.25 -2.52 -7.60
C HIS A 184 -3.68 -3.94 -7.18
N TRP A 185 -4.86 -4.11 -6.57
CA TRP A 185 -5.34 -5.43 -6.13
C TRP A 185 -5.84 -6.32 -7.28
N ILE A 186 -5.99 -5.79 -8.50
CA ILE A 186 -6.40 -6.59 -9.66
C ILE A 186 -5.42 -7.75 -9.94
N LYS A 187 -4.11 -7.52 -9.74
CA LYS A 187 -3.08 -8.55 -9.91
C LYS A 187 -3.28 -9.73 -8.95
N ALA A 188 -3.72 -9.45 -7.71
CA ALA A 188 -3.89 -10.47 -6.69
C ALA A 188 -5.11 -11.37 -6.93
N VAL A 189 -6.16 -10.84 -7.58
CA VAL A 189 -7.35 -11.62 -7.98
C VAL A 189 -7.19 -12.29 -9.35
N GLY A 190 -6.25 -11.82 -10.18
CA GLY A 190 -5.95 -12.36 -11.51
C GLY A 190 -6.61 -11.54 -12.63
N GLU A 191 -5.80 -10.89 -13.46
CA GLU A 191 -6.24 -9.97 -14.52
C GLU A 191 -6.93 -10.66 -15.71
N LYS A 192 -6.72 -11.96 -15.91
CA LYS A 192 -7.37 -12.71 -16.99
C LYS A 192 -8.86 -12.96 -16.71
N GLU A 193 -9.20 -13.13 -15.44
CA GLU A 193 -10.54 -13.55 -14.99
C GLU A 193 -11.35 -12.38 -14.43
N ASN A 194 -10.74 -11.20 -14.31
CA ASN A 194 -11.33 -10.05 -13.65
C ASN A 194 -10.97 -8.75 -14.38
N LYS A 195 -11.77 -7.72 -14.18
CA LYS A 195 -11.55 -6.39 -14.73
C LYS A 195 -11.59 -5.37 -13.61
N PHE A 196 -10.69 -4.39 -13.65
CA PHE A 196 -10.77 -3.23 -12.79
C PHE A 196 -11.49 -2.10 -13.51
N ILE A 197 -12.52 -1.56 -12.88
CA ILE A 197 -13.26 -0.39 -13.34
C ILE A 197 -12.89 0.76 -12.42
N LYS A 198 -12.21 1.76 -12.98
CA LYS A 198 -11.85 2.97 -12.25
C LYS A 198 -13.12 3.78 -11.96
N ALA A 199 -13.25 4.25 -10.72
CA ALA A 199 -14.32 5.18 -10.37
C ALA A 199 -14.17 6.50 -11.15
N ASP A 200 -15.29 7.11 -11.50
CA ASP A 200 -15.32 8.37 -12.24
C ASP A 200 -15.19 9.59 -11.33
N LYS A 201 -15.20 10.80 -11.89
CA LYS A 201 -15.01 12.04 -11.11
C LYS A 201 -16.05 12.19 -9.98
N SER A 202 -17.29 11.71 -10.17
CA SER A 202 -18.38 11.78 -9.19
C SER A 202 -18.22 10.83 -8.01
N SER A 203 -17.38 9.80 -8.11
CA SER A 203 -17.27 8.75 -7.09
C SER A 203 -15.84 8.41 -6.67
N ILE A 204 -14.82 8.78 -7.44
CA ILE A 204 -13.42 8.41 -7.15
C ILE A 204 -12.91 9.04 -5.86
N ILE A 205 -12.30 8.24 -5.01
CA ILE A 205 -11.58 8.68 -3.82
C ILE A 205 -10.11 8.32 -3.99
N TYR A 206 -9.24 9.25 -3.63
CA TYR A 206 -7.79 9.03 -3.63
C TYR A 206 -7.30 8.88 -2.20
N ARG A 207 -6.40 7.92 -1.98
CA ARG A 207 -5.65 7.81 -0.73
C ARG A 207 -4.16 7.67 -1.06
N ALA A 208 -3.30 8.21 -0.22
CA ALA A 208 -1.86 8.17 -0.42
C ALA A 208 -1.19 6.97 0.26
N ALA A 209 -0.03 6.56 -0.22
CA ALA A 209 0.98 5.91 0.60
C ALA A 209 1.85 6.99 1.20
N GLU A 210 2.30 6.78 2.43
CA GLU A 210 3.19 7.70 3.14
C GLU A 210 4.33 6.92 3.75
N ILE A 211 5.43 7.60 4.02
CA ILE A 211 6.64 7.05 4.59
C ILE A 211 7.18 8.01 5.63
N VAL A 212 7.79 7.48 6.68
CA VAL A 212 8.39 8.29 7.73
C VAL A 212 9.59 7.57 8.32
N PRO A 213 10.76 8.24 8.47
CA PRO A 213 11.86 7.67 9.22
C PRO A 213 11.53 7.67 10.72
N THR A 214 12.01 6.66 11.44
CA THR A 214 11.95 6.67 12.91
C THR A 214 13.09 7.49 13.49
N GLN A 215 13.03 7.84 14.78
CA GLN A 215 14.15 8.48 15.47
C GLN A 215 15.41 7.60 15.49
N LYS A 216 15.26 6.26 15.42
CA LYS A 216 16.38 5.34 15.16
C LYS A 216 16.91 5.54 13.74
N GLY A 217 16.03 5.46 12.74
CA GLY A 217 16.40 5.55 11.32
C GLY A 217 17.09 6.85 10.96
N LEU A 218 16.71 7.98 11.58
CA LEU A 218 17.36 9.27 11.38
C LEU A 218 18.86 9.29 11.74
N LYS A 219 19.35 8.33 12.52
CA LYS A 219 20.78 8.20 12.84
C LYS A 219 21.58 7.54 11.71
N ASN A 220 20.91 6.96 10.72
CA ASN A 220 21.51 6.34 9.56
C ASN A 220 21.24 7.21 8.30
N PRO A 221 22.25 7.91 7.74
CA PRO A 221 22.07 8.73 6.54
C PRO A 221 21.47 7.96 5.35
N LYS A 222 21.71 6.65 5.25
CA LYS A 222 21.15 5.80 4.18
C LYS A 222 19.63 5.68 4.22
N VAL A 223 19.00 5.94 5.37
CA VAL A 223 17.53 6.00 5.49
C VAL A 223 16.97 7.16 4.67
N ALA A 224 17.59 8.34 4.74
CA ALA A 224 17.18 9.49 3.94
C ALA A 224 17.41 9.20 2.44
N GLU A 225 18.58 8.65 2.07
CA GLU A 225 18.87 8.28 0.69
C GLU A 225 17.84 7.28 0.12
N PHE A 226 17.41 6.29 0.90
CA PHE A 226 16.38 5.35 0.46
C PHE A 226 15.02 6.01 0.29
N ILE A 227 14.59 6.87 1.22
CA ILE A 227 13.32 7.61 1.11
C ILE A 227 13.33 8.50 -0.14
N ASP A 228 14.42 9.22 -0.40
CA ASP A 228 14.58 10.04 -1.61
C ASP A 228 14.57 9.18 -2.87
N PHE A 229 15.24 8.03 -2.84
CA PHE A 229 15.23 7.07 -3.93
C PHE A 229 13.81 6.57 -4.24
N THR A 230 12.98 6.31 -3.22
CA THR A 230 11.60 5.85 -3.44
C THR A 230 10.70 6.88 -4.14
N GLN A 231 11.16 8.14 -4.23
CA GLN A 231 10.48 9.25 -4.88
C GLN A 231 11.15 9.69 -6.20
N SER A 232 12.30 9.12 -6.54
CA SER A 232 13.03 9.39 -7.78
C SER A 232 12.19 9.16 -9.06
N LYS A 233 12.63 9.75 -10.17
CA LYS A 233 11.99 9.56 -11.49
C LYS A 233 11.96 8.10 -11.91
N GLU A 234 12.99 7.33 -11.58
CA GLU A 234 13.07 5.90 -11.85
C GLU A 234 12.06 5.14 -10.99
N ALA A 235 11.92 5.51 -9.71
CA ALA A 235 10.95 4.90 -8.82
C ALA A 235 9.50 5.14 -9.27
N GLN A 236 9.20 6.31 -9.85
CA GLN A 236 7.86 6.61 -10.37
C GLN A 236 7.36 5.59 -11.40
N LYS A 237 8.25 5.02 -12.21
CA LYS A 237 7.90 3.96 -13.18
C LYS A 237 7.43 2.68 -12.48
N VAL A 238 8.01 2.35 -11.32
CA VAL A 238 7.60 1.20 -10.50
C VAL A 238 6.23 1.48 -9.87
N TRP A 239 6.01 2.69 -9.36
CA TRP A 239 4.71 3.11 -8.84
C TRP A 239 3.60 2.98 -9.90
N GLU A 240 3.82 3.50 -11.11
CA GLU A 240 2.85 3.42 -12.22
C GLU A 240 2.55 1.98 -12.64
N LYS A 241 3.59 1.16 -12.77
CA LYS A 241 3.46 -0.29 -13.06
C LYS A 241 2.60 -1.01 -12.03
N GLU A 242 2.62 -0.57 -10.78
CA GLU A 242 1.78 -1.09 -9.71
C GLU A 242 0.45 -0.35 -9.55
N GLY A 243 0.06 0.51 -10.49
CA GLY A 243 -1.26 1.15 -10.51
C GLY A 243 -1.41 2.34 -9.57
N TRP A 244 -0.30 2.93 -9.14
CA TRP A 244 -0.27 4.20 -8.42
C TRP A 244 -0.11 5.38 -9.37
N LEU A 245 -0.61 6.54 -8.97
CA LEU A 245 -0.37 7.80 -9.64
C LEU A 245 1.06 8.23 -9.31
N ALA A 246 1.93 8.23 -10.33
CA ALA A 246 3.23 8.87 -10.24
C ALA A 246 3.11 10.38 -10.00
N LYS A 247 4.14 10.94 -9.39
CA LYS A 247 4.34 12.37 -9.23
C LYS A 247 5.19 12.94 -10.37
#